data_AF-A0A7C1BPI4-F1
#
_entry.id   AF-A0A7C1BPI4-F1
#
_cell.length_a   1.000
_cell.length_b   1.000
_cell.length_c   1.000
_cell.angle_alpha   90.00
_cell.angle_beta   90.00
_cell.angle_gamma   90.00
#
_symmetry.space_group_name_H-M   'P 1'
#
loop_
_entity.id
_entity.type
_entity.pdbx_description
1 polymer ?
#
loop_
_entity_poly.entity_id
_entity_poly.type
_entity_poly.pdbx_seq_one_letter_code
_entity_poly.pdbx_strand_id
1 'polypeptide(L)'
;MSIRVAIVGIGNCAAALVQGVEYYKNAKDDDNIPGLMHVNFGGYHIRDIEFVAAFDVNKNKIGKDLSEAIFAEPNCCARFTEVPKLGVKVLPSPILDGVAQHMKNEFHVDEEADMDPVDVASVLKETEADMLINFMPVGSYKATRHYAQICLDTGVAFVNCIPEFIASDPEWSQKFEAKKIPIAGDDIKSQIGATILHRAIVD
;
A
#
# COMPACT_ATOMS: atom_id res chain seq x y z
N MET A 1 -4.17 -13.74 -15.16
CA MET A 1 -5.17 -12.64 -15.15
C MET A 1 -4.62 -11.68 -14.14
N SER A 2 -4.22 -10.47 -14.52
CA SER A 2 -3.52 -9.59 -13.58
C SER A 2 -4.48 -8.96 -12.56
N ILE A 3 -3.93 -8.65 -11.39
CA ILE A 3 -4.54 -7.86 -10.33
C ILE A 3 -3.82 -6.51 -10.35
N ARG A 4 -4.52 -5.45 -10.72
CA ARG A 4 -3.96 -4.10 -10.82
C ARG A 4 -3.99 -3.43 -9.45
N VAL A 5 -2.81 -3.23 -8.89
CA VAL A 5 -2.59 -2.75 -7.53
C VAL A 5 -2.09 -1.32 -7.55
N ALA A 6 -2.81 -0.45 -6.84
CA ALA A 6 -2.34 0.87 -6.46
C ALA A 6 -1.79 0.84 -5.02
N ILE A 7 -0.77 1.65 -4.72
CA ILE A 7 -0.21 1.78 -3.37
C ILE A 7 -0.20 3.25 -2.94
N VAL A 8 -0.69 3.54 -1.73
CA VAL A 8 -0.46 4.82 -1.06
C VAL A 8 0.50 4.65 0.11
N GLY A 9 1.51 5.51 0.18
CA GLY A 9 2.60 5.44 1.16
C GLY A 9 3.69 4.48 0.72
N ILE A 10 4.70 5.00 0.00
CA ILE A 10 5.79 4.20 -0.57
C ILE A 10 6.91 4.04 0.47
N GLY A 11 6.55 3.57 1.66
CA GLY A 11 7.45 3.32 2.78
C GLY A 11 8.17 1.97 2.72
N ASN A 12 8.75 1.54 3.85
CA ASN A 12 9.41 0.23 3.97
C ASN A 12 8.48 -0.96 3.67
N CYS A 13 7.19 -0.86 4.01
CA CYS A 13 6.21 -1.93 3.73
C CYS A 13 5.98 -2.07 2.22
N ALA A 14 5.80 -0.95 1.51
CA ALA A 14 5.70 -0.95 0.05
C ALA A 14 6.99 -1.50 -0.60
N ALA A 15 8.16 -1.12 -0.08
CA ALA A 15 9.44 -1.64 -0.55
C ALA A 15 9.57 -3.16 -0.38
N ALA A 16 9.12 -3.72 0.76
CA ALA A 16 9.11 -5.16 0.98
C ALA A 16 8.12 -5.88 0.05
N LEU A 17 6.93 -5.30 -0.17
CA LEU A 17 5.90 -5.86 -1.05
C LEU A 17 6.38 -5.91 -2.51
N VAL A 18 6.86 -4.79 -3.04
CA VAL A 18 7.30 -4.70 -4.45
C VAL A 18 8.49 -5.65 -4.70
N GLN A 19 9.46 -5.69 -3.79
CA GLN A 19 10.55 -6.65 -3.86
C GLN A 19 10.05 -8.10 -3.74
N GLY A 20 9.08 -8.38 -2.85
CA GLY A 20 8.54 -9.72 -2.65
C GLY A 20 7.84 -10.27 -3.90
N VAL A 21 7.05 -9.43 -4.58
CA VAL A 21 6.40 -9.80 -5.85
C VAL A 21 7.44 -10.16 -6.89
N GLU A 22 8.48 -9.33 -7.06
CA GLU A 22 9.55 -9.60 -8.03
C GLU A 22 10.36 -10.85 -7.68
N TYR A 23 10.73 -11.01 -6.41
CA TYR A 23 11.57 -12.12 -5.94
C TYR A 23 10.88 -13.47 -6.12
N TYR A 24 9.57 -13.55 -5.86
CA TYR A 24 8.80 -14.79 -5.91
C TYR A 24 7.95 -14.96 -7.19
N LYS A 25 8.10 -14.09 -8.20
CA LYS A 25 7.29 -14.18 -9.43
C LYS A 25 7.45 -15.51 -10.18
N ASN A 26 8.59 -16.19 -10.02
CA ASN A 26 8.88 -17.46 -10.67
C ASN A 26 8.74 -18.68 -9.75
N ALA A 27 8.19 -18.51 -8.54
CA ALA A 27 7.86 -19.62 -7.67
C ALA A 27 6.92 -20.61 -8.38
N LYS A 28 6.99 -21.88 -7.99
CA LYS A 28 6.04 -22.90 -8.43
C LYS A 28 4.82 -22.87 -7.53
N ASP A 29 3.66 -23.28 -8.07
CA ASP A 29 2.40 -23.26 -7.34
C ASP A 29 2.44 -24.06 -6.03
N ASP A 30 3.27 -25.11 -5.96
CA ASP A 30 3.45 -26.00 -4.81
C ASP A 30 4.65 -25.64 -3.92
N ASP A 31 5.38 -24.55 -4.22
CA ASP A 31 6.48 -24.10 -3.36
C ASP A 31 5.93 -23.63 -2.00
N ASN A 32 6.63 -24.01 -0.92
CA ASN A 32 6.35 -23.49 0.41
C ASN A 32 7.22 -22.26 0.68
N ILE A 33 6.60 -21.08 0.66
CA ILE A 33 7.28 -19.80 0.87
C ILE A 33 6.93 -19.25 2.26
N PRO A 34 7.92 -19.03 3.14
CA PRO A 34 7.67 -18.44 4.44
C PRO A 34 6.93 -17.10 4.34
N GLY A 35 5.78 -17.01 5.00
CA GLY A 35 4.93 -15.82 5.01
C GLY A 35 3.80 -15.80 4.00
N LEU A 36 3.75 -16.75 3.06
CA LEU A 36 2.63 -16.92 2.14
C LEU A 36 1.88 -18.20 2.47
N MET A 37 0.55 -18.13 2.53
CA MET A 37 -0.27 -19.32 2.67
C MET A 37 -0.27 -20.16 1.40
N HIS A 38 -0.27 -19.50 0.24
CA HIS A 38 -0.30 -20.11 -1.09
C HIS A 38 0.49 -19.25 -2.07
N VAL A 39 1.24 -19.88 -2.98
CA VAL A 39 1.86 -19.20 -4.13
C VAL A 39 0.81 -18.79 -5.15
N ASN A 40 -0.18 -19.66 -5.35
CA ASN A 40 -1.36 -19.41 -6.17
C ASN A 40 -2.60 -19.38 -5.26
N PHE A 41 -3.19 -18.20 -5.08
CA PHE A 41 -4.34 -17.98 -4.23
C PHE A 41 -5.61 -17.83 -5.08
N GLY A 42 -6.44 -18.86 -5.13
CA GLY A 42 -7.72 -18.80 -5.86
C GLY A 42 -7.57 -18.62 -7.38
N GLY A 43 -6.44 -19.05 -7.96
CA GLY A 43 -6.12 -18.87 -9.38
C GLY A 43 -5.21 -17.68 -9.67
N TYR A 44 -4.91 -16.85 -8.67
CA TYR A 44 -3.98 -15.72 -8.78
C TYR A 44 -2.61 -16.10 -8.24
N HIS A 45 -1.61 -16.17 -9.11
CA HIS A 45 -0.22 -16.36 -8.72
C HIS A 45 0.38 -15.02 -8.29
N ILE A 46 1.41 -15.02 -7.42
CA ILE A 46 2.21 -13.84 -7.06
C ILE A 46 2.56 -12.94 -8.27
N ARG A 47 2.90 -13.53 -9.43
CA ARG A 47 3.26 -12.80 -10.66
C ARG A 47 2.10 -12.05 -11.31
N ASP A 48 0.87 -12.40 -10.96
CA ASP A 48 -0.32 -11.71 -11.46
C ASP A 48 -0.51 -10.35 -10.77
N ILE A 49 0.22 -10.04 -9.70
CA ILE A 49 0.21 -8.70 -9.09
C ILE A 49 0.93 -7.71 -10.00
N GLU A 50 0.18 -6.75 -10.52
CA GLU A 50 0.66 -5.69 -11.41
C GLU A 50 0.49 -4.34 -10.72
N PHE A 51 1.59 -3.66 -10.41
CA PHE A 51 1.51 -2.31 -9.86
C PHE A 51 1.15 -1.33 -10.98
N VAL A 52 0.11 -0.51 -10.77
CA VAL A 52 -0.39 0.43 -11.79
C VAL A 52 -0.39 1.89 -11.34
N ALA A 53 -0.39 2.16 -10.04
CA ALA A 53 -0.33 3.50 -9.49
C ALA A 53 0.38 3.52 -8.13
N ALA A 54 1.08 4.62 -7.84
CA ALA A 54 1.79 4.81 -6.59
C ALA A 54 1.67 6.26 -6.13
N PHE A 55 1.39 6.48 -4.85
CA PHE A 55 1.18 7.81 -4.27
C PHE A 55 2.06 8.02 -3.03
N ASP A 56 2.75 9.16 -2.96
CA ASP A 56 3.55 9.56 -1.80
C ASP A 56 3.57 11.09 -1.65
N VAL A 57 4.04 11.57 -0.52
CA VAL A 57 4.19 13.00 -0.17
C VAL A 57 5.67 13.43 -0.13
N ASN A 58 6.58 12.48 -0.13
CA ASN A 58 8.01 12.69 -0.06
C ASN A 58 8.57 13.11 -1.43
N LYS A 59 9.18 14.30 -1.50
CA LYS A 59 9.74 14.85 -2.75
C LYS A 59 10.83 14.00 -3.38
N ASN A 60 11.53 13.19 -2.58
CA ASN A 60 12.58 12.31 -3.08
C ASN A 60 12.01 11.07 -3.77
N LYS A 61 10.70 10.80 -3.63
CA LYS A 61 9.99 9.67 -4.24
C LYS A 61 9.13 10.13 -5.40
N ILE A 62 8.41 11.25 -5.23
CA ILE A 62 7.54 11.81 -6.26
C ILE A 62 8.32 12.02 -7.55
N GLY A 63 7.76 11.55 -8.66
CA GLY A 63 8.35 11.68 -9.98
C GLY A 63 9.23 10.52 -10.44
N LYS A 64 9.69 9.66 -9.51
CA LYS A 64 10.51 8.48 -9.83
C LYS A 64 9.65 7.29 -10.23
N ASP A 65 10.28 6.31 -10.88
CA ASP A 65 9.68 4.99 -11.05
C ASP A 65 9.51 4.31 -9.69
N LEU A 66 8.44 3.54 -9.50
CA LEU A 66 8.20 2.78 -8.28
C LEU A 66 9.38 1.85 -7.95
N SER A 67 10.04 1.26 -8.95
CA SER A 67 11.23 0.42 -8.75
C SER A 67 12.40 1.17 -8.11
N GLU A 68 12.47 2.48 -8.27
CA GLU A 68 13.51 3.35 -7.72
C GLU A 68 13.05 3.99 -6.40
N ALA A 69 11.79 4.43 -6.33
CA ALA A 69 11.22 5.13 -5.18
C ALA A 69 11.19 4.26 -3.91
N ILE A 70 11.02 2.95 -4.04
CA ILE A 70 11.08 2.01 -2.91
C ILE A 70 12.43 2.00 -2.18
N PHE A 71 13.51 2.43 -2.85
CA PHE A 71 14.85 2.54 -2.28
C PHE A 71 15.24 3.97 -1.92
N ALA A 72 14.37 4.96 -2.17
CA ALA A 72 14.65 6.34 -1.83
C ALA A 72 14.45 6.61 -0.33
N GLU A 73 15.32 7.45 0.24
CA GLU A 73 15.25 7.85 1.64
C GLU A 73 13.87 8.45 2.02
N PRO A 74 13.36 8.19 3.23
CA PRO A 74 14.02 7.51 4.35
C PRO A 74 13.83 5.99 4.38
N ASN A 75 13.44 5.35 3.27
CA ASN A 75 13.30 3.89 3.26
C ASN A 75 14.64 3.22 3.57
N CYS A 76 14.60 2.21 4.43
CA CYS A 76 15.73 1.40 4.89
C CYS A 76 15.42 -0.10 4.88
N CYS A 77 14.35 -0.49 4.16
CA CYS A 77 14.00 -1.89 3.94
C CYS A 77 15.21 -2.65 3.35
N ALA A 78 15.48 -3.84 3.87
CA ALA A 78 16.57 -4.67 3.36
C ALA A 78 16.36 -4.94 1.86
N ARG A 79 17.43 -4.78 1.08
CA ARG A 79 17.42 -5.08 -0.35
C ARG A 79 17.71 -6.56 -0.56
N PHE A 80 16.73 -7.30 -1.05
CA PHE A 80 16.87 -8.75 -1.31
C PHE A 80 16.60 -9.15 -2.76
N THR A 81 16.14 -8.21 -3.59
CA THR A 81 16.11 -8.37 -5.04
C THR A 81 16.33 -7.03 -5.73
N GLU A 82 16.84 -7.09 -6.96
CA GLU A 82 16.74 -5.99 -7.90
C GLU A 82 15.32 -5.99 -8.47
N VAL A 83 14.72 -4.80 -8.60
CA VAL A 83 13.39 -4.62 -9.19
C VAL A 83 13.59 -3.95 -10.56
N PRO A 84 13.19 -4.59 -11.66
CA PRO A 84 13.26 -3.95 -12.98
C PRO A 84 12.32 -2.74 -13.02
N LYS A 85 12.57 -1.83 -13.95
CA LYS A 85 11.73 -0.65 -14.14
C LYS A 85 10.27 -1.06 -14.36
N LEU A 86 9.36 -0.53 -13.55
CA LEU A 86 7.94 -0.91 -13.58
C LEU A 86 7.11 -0.02 -14.51
N GLY A 87 7.60 1.16 -14.87
CA GLY A 87 6.85 2.14 -15.65
C GLY A 87 5.80 2.90 -14.83
N VAL A 88 5.76 2.68 -13.50
CA VAL A 88 4.80 3.29 -12.58
C VAL A 88 5.46 4.49 -11.92
N LYS A 89 5.02 5.70 -12.27
CA LYS A 89 5.53 6.92 -11.66
C LYS A 89 4.87 7.17 -10.30
N VAL A 90 5.64 7.52 -9.28
CA VAL A 90 5.08 7.97 -7.99
C VAL A 90 4.49 9.37 -8.14
N LEU A 91 3.22 9.52 -7.79
CA LEU A 91 2.44 10.74 -7.92
C LEU A 91 2.29 11.47 -6.57
N PRO A 92 2.21 12.81 -6.58
CA PRO A 92 1.99 13.60 -5.37
C PRO A 92 0.62 13.30 -4.77
N SER A 93 0.61 12.93 -3.49
CA SER A 93 -0.59 12.58 -2.71
C SER A 93 -1.09 13.76 -1.86
N PRO A 94 -2.41 13.91 -1.62
CA PRO A 94 -2.92 14.82 -0.60
C PRO A 94 -2.36 14.48 0.78
N ILE A 95 -1.66 15.43 1.42
CA ILE A 95 -1.02 15.21 2.73
C ILE A 95 -2.06 14.95 3.83
N LEU A 96 -3.10 15.78 3.92
CA LEU A 96 -4.11 15.77 4.98
C LEU A 96 -3.47 15.71 6.39
N ASP A 97 -3.75 14.68 7.18
CA ASP A 97 -3.11 14.39 8.46
C ASP A 97 -2.14 13.21 8.40
N GLY A 98 -1.75 12.79 7.18
CA GLY A 98 -0.81 11.70 6.95
C GLY A 98 0.64 12.00 7.35
N VAL A 99 0.96 13.27 7.60
CA VAL A 99 2.28 13.70 8.05
C VAL A 99 2.14 14.55 9.30
N ALA A 100 2.61 14.02 10.43
CA ALA A 100 2.71 14.78 11.66
C ALA A 100 3.69 15.95 11.49
N GLN A 101 3.43 17.08 12.16
CA GLN A 101 4.27 18.29 12.02
C GLN A 101 5.76 18.04 12.28
N HIS A 102 6.09 17.19 13.26
CA HIS A 102 7.46 16.85 13.61
C HIS A 102 8.12 15.82 12.67
N MET A 103 7.38 15.26 11.70
CA MET A 103 7.88 14.28 10.73
C MET A 103 8.09 14.87 9.33
N LYS A 104 7.75 16.15 9.12
CA LYS A 104 7.83 16.79 7.81
C LYS A 104 9.24 16.76 7.23
N ASN A 105 10.25 16.97 8.06
CA ASN A 105 11.66 16.97 7.64
C ASN A 105 12.11 15.55 7.27
N GLU A 106 11.78 14.57 8.10
CA GLU A 106 12.14 13.16 7.95
C GLU A 106 11.45 12.51 6.74
N PHE A 107 10.22 12.93 6.46
CA PHE A 107 9.49 12.50 5.27
C PHE A 107 9.80 13.35 4.03
N HIS A 108 10.71 14.31 4.15
CA HIS A 108 11.11 15.21 3.07
C HIS A 108 9.90 15.84 2.37
N VAL A 109 8.91 16.26 3.16
CA VAL A 109 7.78 17.02 2.66
C VAL A 109 8.28 18.42 2.36
N ASP A 110 8.02 18.88 1.14
CA ASP A 110 8.43 20.19 0.69
C ASP A 110 7.18 21.06 0.55
N GLU A 111 6.99 21.99 1.49
CA GLU A 111 5.86 22.93 1.46
C GLU A 111 6.02 24.01 0.39
N GLU A 112 7.23 24.22 -0.12
CA GLU A 112 7.56 25.21 -1.14
C GLU A 112 7.58 24.59 -2.55
N ALA A 113 7.62 23.26 -2.65
CA ALA A 113 7.51 22.58 -3.92
C ALA A 113 6.08 22.68 -4.46
N ASP A 114 5.95 23.21 -5.68
CA ASP A 114 4.72 23.27 -6.45
C ASP A 114 4.32 21.86 -6.94
N MET A 115 3.95 21.00 -5.98
CA MET A 115 3.51 19.62 -6.19
C MET A 115 2.07 19.49 -5.73
N ASP A 116 1.17 20.15 -6.49
CA ASP A 116 -0.26 19.99 -6.29
C ASP A 116 -0.63 18.49 -6.31
N PRO A 117 -1.41 18.01 -5.33
CA PRO A 117 -1.80 16.62 -5.28
C PRO A 117 -2.64 16.27 -6.52
N VAL A 118 -2.41 15.08 -7.07
CA VAL A 118 -3.23 14.60 -8.19
C VAL A 118 -4.65 14.29 -7.73
N ASP A 119 -5.60 14.31 -8.67
CA ASP A 119 -6.90 13.68 -8.45
C ASP A 119 -6.73 12.15 -8.44
N VAL A 120 -6.57 11.60 -7.24
CA VAL A 120 -6.40 10.17 -6.99
C VAL A 120 -7.55 9.36 -7.59
N ALA A 121 -8.79 9.85 -7.52
CA ALA A 121 -9.94 9.11 -8.04
C ALA A 121 -9.88 8.98 -9.57
N SER A 122 -9.44 10.05 -10.25
CA SER A 122 -9.20 10.03 -11.70
C SER A 122 -8.07 9.07 -12.06
N VAL A 123 -6.94 9.11 -11.34
CA VAL A 123 -5.81 8.19 -11.57
C VAL A 123 -6.23 6.72 -11.41
N LEU A 124 -6.97 6.38 -10.35
CA LEU A 124 -7.41 5.00 -10.13
C LEU A 124 -8.35 4.50 -11.23
N LYS A 125 -9.19 5.38 -11.79
CA LYS A 125 -10.05 5.04 -12.93
C LYS A 125 -9.26 4.88 -14.23
N GLU A 126 -8.34 5.79 -14.52
CA GLU A 126 -7.51 5.77 -15.73
C GLU A 126 -6.58 4.55 -15.78
N THR A 127 -6.08 4.14 -14.61
CA THR A 127 -5.21 2.96 -14.46
C THR A 127 -5.99 1.66 -14.29
N GLU A 128 -7.32 1.74 -14.26
CA GLU A 128 -8.23 0.61 -14.02
C GLU A 128 -7.82 -0.23 -12.79
N ALA A 129 -7.41 0.44 -11.70
CA ALA A 129 -6.94 -0.26 -10.51
C ALA A 129 -8.03 -1.18 -9.94
N ASP A 130 -7.68 -2.40 -9.58
CA ASP A 130 -8.60 -3.35 -8.96
C ASP A 130 -8.60 -3.19 -7.43
N MET A 131 -7.45 -2.83 -6.85
CA MET A 131 -7.30 -2.57 -5.42
C MET A 131 -6.30 -1.45 -5.10
N LEU A 132 -6.51 -0.80 -3.95
CA LEU A 132 -5.59 0.16 -3.34
C LEU A 132 -5.12 -0.37 -1.99
N ILE A 133 -3.80 -0.43 -1.79
CA ILE A 133 -3.15 -0.80 -0.54
C ILE A 133 -2.73 0.46 0.22
N ASN A 134 -3.16 0.59 1.47
CA ASN A 134 -2.84 1.71 2.35
C ASN A 134 -1.68 1.38 3.30
N PHE A 135 -0.51 1.96 3.04
CA PHE A 135 0.68 1.93 3.90
C PHE A 135 1.04 3.32 4.45
N MET A 136 0.05 4.20 4.65
CA MET A 136 0.29 5.49 5.28
C MET A 136 0.82 5.35 6.73
N PRO A 137 1.37 6.42 7.31
CA PRO A 137 1.80 6.40 8.71
C PRO A 137 0.64 6.14 9.69
N VAL A 138 0.95 5.57 10.86
CA VAL A 138 -0.02 5.42 11.94
C VAL A 138 -0.50 6.81 12.41
N GLY A 139 -1.80 6.94 12.69
CA GLY A 139 -2.43 8.20 13.09
C GLY A 139 -3.01 9.03 11.94
N SER A 140 -2.90 8.54 10.70
CA SER A 140 -3.45 9.16 9.48
C SER A 140 -4.98 9.00 9.38
N TYR A 141 -5.73 9.61 10.31
CA TYR A 141 -7.17 9.43 10.47
C TYR A 141 -8.00 9.95 9.28
N LYS A 142 -7.78 11.21 8.89
CA LYS A 142 -8.48 11.87 7.78
C LYS A 142 -7.98 11.34 6.44
N ALA A 143 -6.67 11.12 6.30
CA ALA A 143 -6.09 10.60 5.07
C ALA A 143 -6.62 9.20 4.75
N THR A 144 -6.65 8.29 5.73
CA THR A 144 -7.17 6.92 5.51
C THR A 144 -8.64 6.92 5.12
N ARG A 145 -9.48 7.74 5.77
CA ARG A 145 -10.90 7.89 5.41
C ARG A 145 -11.09 8.54 4.04
N HIS A 146 -10.23 9.47 3.67
CA HIS A 146 -10.24 10.08 2.35
C HIS A 146 -9.99 9.03 1.25
N TYR A 147 -8.96 8.19 1.42
CA TYR A 147 -8.67 7.10 0.48
C TYR A 147 -9.75 6.00 0.48
N ALA A 148 -10.30 5.64 1.64
CA ALA A 148 -11.44 4.71 1.72
C ALA A 148 -12.66 5.25 0.98
N GLN A 149 -12.95 6.56 1.10
CA GLN A 149 -14.03 7.21 0.36
C GLN A 149 -13.76 7.21 -1.15
N ILE A 150 -12.53 7.49 -1.58
CA ILE A 150 -12.14 7.40 -2.99
C ILE A 150 -12.40 5.99 -3.52
N CYS A 151 -11.96 4.94 -2.82
CA CYS A 151 -12.21 3.55 -3.19
C CYS A 151 -13.72 3.24 -3.35
N LEU A 152 -14.55 3.72 -2.41
CA LEU A 152 -16.00 3.61 -2.54
C LEU A 152 -16.54 4.29 -3.80
N ASP A 153 -15.98 5.43 -4.18
CA ASP A 153 -16.46 6.25 -5.31
C ASP A 153 -15.93 5.78 -6.67
N THR A 154 -14.82 5.05 -6.69
CA THR A 154 -14.22 4.48 -7.90
C THR A 154 -14.55 3.01 -8.11
N GLY A 155 -15.04 2.30 -7.10
CA GLY A 155 -15.30 0.86 -7.19
C GLY A 155 -14.07 -0.01 -6.89
N VAL A 156 -12.99 0.59 -6.40
CA VAL A 156 -11.70 -0.07 -6.17
C VAL A 156 -11.69 -0.73 -4.78
N ALA A 157 -11.23 -1.96 -4.68
CA ALA A 157 -11.11 -2.65 -3.39
C ALA A 157 -10.09 -1.94 -2.48
N PHE A 158 -10.31 -1.97 -1.17
CA PHE A 158 -9.43 -1.27 -0.21
C PHE A 158 -8.75 -2.24 0.75
N VAL A 159 -7.42 -2.18 0.84
CA VAL A 159 -6.62 -2.97 1.79
C VAL A 159 -5.97 -2.02 2.79
N ASN A 160 -6.50 -2.00 4.01
CA ASN A 160 -6.04 -1.10 5.06
C ASN A 160 -4.98 -1.79 5.94
N CYS A 161 -3.72 -1.39 5.80
CA CYS A 161 -2.61 -2.00 6.55
C CYS A 161 -2.24 -1.26 7.84
N ILE A 162 -2.94 -0.19 8.19
CA ILE A 162 -2.66 0.62 9.38
C ILE A 162 -3.77 0.43 10.44
N PRO A 163 -3.54 0.75 11.72
CA PRO A 163 -4.51 0.55 12.80
C PRO A 163 -5.56 1.68 12.88
N GLU A 164 -5.99 2.18 11.73
CA GLU A 164 -7.14 3.10 11.64
C GLU A 164 -8.39 2.28 11.32
N PHE A 165 -9.48 2.50 12.05
CA PHE A 165 -10.67 1.66 11.90
C PHE A 165 -11.47 2.03 10.66
N ILE A 166 -11.51 1.12 9.69
CA ILE A 166 -12.33 1.22 8.47
C ILE A 166 -13.07 -0.11 8.26
N ALA A 167 -12.36 -1.23 8.13
CA ALA A 167 -13.00 -2.53 7.94
C ALA A 167 -13.71 -3.00 9.22
N SER A 168 -13.17 -2.64 10.38
CA SER A 168 -13.74 -2.95 11.69
C SER A 168 -14.74 -1.92 12.21
N ASP A 169 -14.87 -0.77 11.53
CA ASP A 169 -15.87 0.25 11.82
C ASP A 169 -17.20 -0.12 11.13
N PRO A 170 -18.30 -0.32 11.88
CA PRO A 170 -19.58 -0.73 11.28
C PRO A 170 -20.16 0.23 10.24
N GLU A 171 -19.89 1.53 10.36
CA GLU A 171 -20.40 2.52 9.40
C GLU A 171 -19.67 2.37 8.06
N TRP A 172 -18.35 2.20 8.10
CA TRP A 172 -17.54 2.00 6.90
C TRP A 172 -17.78 0.63 6.27
N SER A 173 -17.82 -0.43 7.07
CA SER A 173 -18.05 -1.79 6.55
C SER A 173 -19.39 -1.88 5.79
N GLN A 174 -20.46 -1.25 6.32
CA GLN A 174 -21.77 -1.19 5.66
C GLN A 174 -21.73 -0.42 4.34
N LYS A 175 -20.96 0.67 4.24
CA LYS A 175 -20.80 1.42 2.98
C LYS A 175 -20.15 0.57 1.89
N PHE A 176 -19.09 -0.18 2.23
CA PHE A 176 -18.41 -1.10 1.31
C PHE A 176 -19.33 -2.24 0.87
N GLU A 177 -20.05 -2.86 1.81
CA GLU A 177 -21.03 -3.91 1.52
C GLU A 177 -22.15 -3.43 0.60
N ALA A 178 -22.74 -2.25 0.88
CA ALA A 178 -23.82 -1.68 0.08
C ALA A 178 -23.40 -1.41 -1.38
N LYS A 179 -22.15 -1.00 -1.59
CA LYS A 179 -21.57 -0.81 -2.94
C LYS A 179 -21.01 -2.08 -3.57
N LYS A 180 -20.99 -3.20 -2.83
CA LYS A 180 -20.39 -4.49 -3.25
C LYS A 180 -18.90 -4.36 -3.58
N ILE A 181 -18.18 -3.53 -2.83
CA ILE A 181 -16.74 -3.31 -2.99
C ILE A 181 -16.01 -4.04 -1.86
N PRO A 182 -15.02 -4.89 -2.16
CA PRO A 182 -14.25 -5.58 -1.12
C PRO A 182 -13.42 -4.62 -0.26
N ILE A 183 -13.33 -4.94 1.03
CA ILE A 183 -12.42 -4.29 1.96
C ILE A 183 -11.72 -5.36 2.82
N ALA A 184 -10.42 -5.19 3.05
CA ALA A 184 -9.64 -5.99 3.99
C ALA A 184 -8.87 -5.06 4.95
N GLY A 185 -8.94 -5.35 6.24
CA GLY A 185 -8.36 -4.52 7.30
C GLY A 185 -8.92 -4.92 8.66
N ASP A 186 -8.56 -4.25 9.74
CA ASP A 186 -7.55 -3.19 9.83
C ASP A 186 -6.27 -3.74 10.47
N ASP A 187 -5.16 -3.00 10.37
CA ASP A 187 -3.85 -3.35 10.96
C ASP A 187 -3.25 -4.69 10.47
N ILE A 188 -2.36 -4.64 9.47
CA ILE A 188 -1.80 -5.87 8.91
C ILE A 188 -0.90 -6.59 9.92
N LYS A 189 -1.04 -7.92 9.99
CA LYS A 189 -0.24 -8.73 10.91
C LYS A 189 1.19 -8.91 10.41
N SER A 190 2.12 -8.89 11.37
CA SER A 190 3.45 -9.47 11.19
C SER A 190 3.39 -10.99 11.37
N GLN A 191 4.25 -11.73 10.68
CA GLN A 191 4.34 -13.20 10.82
C GLN A 191 4.66 -13.60 12.27
N ILE A 192 5.76 -13.03 12.80
CA ILE A 192 6.18 -13.19 14.19
C ILE A 192 6.56 -11.81 14.72
N GLY A 193 5.64 -11.19 15.45
CA GLY A 193 5.86 -9.93 16.15
C GLY A 193 5.84 -10.09 17.67
N ALA A 194 6.19 -9.03 18.39
CA ALA A 194 6.18 -9.03 19.86
C ALA A 194 4.82 -9.45 20.44
N THR A 195 3.71 -9.01 19.84
CA THR A 195 2.35 -9.33 20.29
C THR A 195 2.06 -10.83 20.27
N ILE A 196 2.37 -11.54 19.18
CA ILE A 196 2.10 -12.98 19.08
C ILE A 196 3.08 -13.79 19.93
N LEU A 197 4.34 -13.36 20.01
CA LEU A 197 5.34 -14.01 20.86
C LEU A 197 4.96 -13.91 22.34
N HIS A 198 4.59 -12.72 22.81
CA HIS A 198 4.14 -12.51 24.19
C HIS A 198 2.91 -13.37 24.50
N ARG A 199 1.91 -13.35 23.60
CA ARG A 199 0.69 -14.16 23.76
C ARG A 199 1.00 -15.65 23.87
N ALA A 200 1.87 -16.18 23.01
CA ALA A 200 2.23 -17.60 23.00
C ALA A 200 3.06 -18.05 24.21
N ILE A 201 3.72 -17.13 24.92
CA ILE A 201 4.50 -17.45 26.13
C ILE A 201 3.65 -17.34 27.40
N VAL A 202 2.70 -16.41 27.43
CA VAL A 202 1.91 -16.08 28.63
C VAL A 202 0.58 -16.83 28.70
N ASP A 203 -0.05 -17.14 27.57
CA ASP A 203 -1.27 -17.95 27.49
C ASP A 203 -0.98 -19.45 27.52
#